data_AF-A0A7J4DSE3-F1
#
_entry.id   AF-A0A7J4DSE3-F1
#
_cell.length_a   1.000
_cell.length_b   1.000
_cell.length_c   1.000
_cell.angle_alpha   90.00
_cell.angle_beta   90.00
_cell.angle_gamma   90.00
#
_symmetry.space_group_name_H-M   'P 1'
#
loop_
_entity.id
_entity.type
_entity.pdbx_description
1 polymer ?
#
loop_
_entity_poly.entity_id
_entity_poly.type
_entity_poly.pdbx_seq_one_letter_code
_entity_poly.pdbx_strand_id
1 'polypeptide(L)'
;HFYLEGILDIEPFLPSEAKPIVQFYKYYVLANDIAKIGKAVAENIIPRLKDLVFPDDKEILAIYTAATEKGRIGFIEGLQKIGFATAAKILSKLDVRDRRVVEIAIDAEILHRAKTVLQLLKHTPAEQVFGGRIDIIAIRATVNACLYKLPEELRKYVVEHMVAYRLNEKTLAELVAAGDIEGVIAAMRETPYGAISGSGLTLTLVDEQISLIRKFIRRTLVRCLATNPLSPCLATGVLELLLLDIEDLIVLAAAAYHRSTDVLAKLSIS
;
A
#
# COMPACT_ATOMS: atom_id res chain seq x y z
N HIS A 1 -7.86 -9.31 12.07
CA HIS A 1 -8.12 -10.76 12.09
C HIS A 1 -8.84 -11.25 10.84
N PHE A 2 -10.14 -10.97 10.64
CA PHE A 2 -10.96 -11.54 9.55
C PHE A 2 -10.35 -11.50 8.13
N TYR A 3 -9.68 -10.41 7.73
CA TYR A 3 -9.13 -10.30 6.38
C TYR A 3 -7.92 -11.22 6.11
N LEU A 4 -6.98 -11.29 7.06
CA LEU A 4 -5.78 -12.11 6.92
C LEU A 4 -6.16 -13.60 6.93
N GLU A 5 -7.08 -13.98 7.81
CA GLU A 5 -7.67 -15.33 7.82
C GLU A 5 -8.34 -15.63 6.48
N GLY A 6 -9.17 -14.72 5.94
CA GLY A 6 -9.76 -14.88 4.62
C GLY A 6 -8.74 -15.05 3.48
N ILE A 7 -7.62 -14.31 3.50
CA ILE A 7 -6.53 -14.49 2.52
C ILE A 7 -5.94 -15.91 2.63
N LEU A 8 -5.64 -16.36 3.85
CA LEU A 8 -4.98 -17.64 4.12
C LEU A 8 -5.92 -18.83 3.88
N ASP A 9 -7.22 -18.67 4.13
CA ASP A 9 -8.23 -19.71 3.91
C ASP A 9 -8.48 -19.96 2.42
N ILE A 10 -8.32 -18.94 1.58
CA ILE A 10 -8.50 -19.07 0.12
C ILE A 10 -7.25 -19.69 -0.53
N GLU A 11 -6.06 -19.50 0.04
CA GLU A 11 -4.78 -19.95 -0.53
C GLU A 11 -4.75 -21.43 -0.98
N PRO A 12 -5.23 -22.41 -0.18
CA PRO A 12 -5.17 -23.83 -0.55
C PRO A 12 -6.00 -24.18 -1.79
N PHE A 13 -6.98 -23.35 -2.14
CA PHE A 13 -7.90 -23.57 -3.26
C PHE A 13 -7.43 -22.88 -4.54
N LEU A 14 -6.38 -22.06 -4.47
CA LEU A 14 -5.85 -21.31 -5.60
C LEU A 14 -4.78 -22.11 -6.37
N PRO A 15 -4.67 -21.91 -7.69
CA PRO A 15 -3.58 -22.50 -8.47
C PRO A 15 -2.23 -22.00 -7.95
N SER A 16 -1.18 -22.81 -8.13
CA SER A 16 0.20 -22.44 -7.72
C SER A 16 0.66 -21.11 -8.33
N GLU A 17 0.20 -20.80 -9.55
CA GLU A 17 0.46 -19.56 -10.27
C GLU A 17 -0.10 -18.32 -9.56
N ALA A 18 -1.16 -18.46 -8.74
CA ALA A 18 -1.77 -17.34 -8.01
C ALA A 18 -1.10 -17.06 -6.64
N LYS A 19 -0.20 -17.92 -6.17
CA LYS A 19 0.51 -17.74 -4.89
C LYS A 19 1.19 -16.37 -4.74
N PRO A 20 1.86 -15.80 -5.77
CA PRO A 20 2.44 -14.46 -5.67
C PRO A 20 1.40 -13.36 -5.37
N ILE A 21 0.15 -13.53 -5.84
CA ILE A 21 -0.95 -12.59 -5.58
C ILE A 21 -1.37 -12.68 -4.11
N VAL A 22 -1.60 -13.90 -3.61
CA VAL A 22 -1.93 -14.14 -2.18
C VAL A 22 -0.84 -13.56 -1.28
N GLN A 23 0.42 -13.84 -1.60
CA GLN A 23 1.55 -13.35 -0.82
C GLN A 23 1.64 -11.82 -0.83
N PHE A 24 1.34 -11.17 -1.96
CA PHE A 24 1.26 -9.73 -2.03
C PHE A 24 0.19 -9.19 -1.08
N TYR A 25 -1.04 -9.71 -1.13
CA TYR A 25 -2.12 -9.23 -0.27
C TYR A 25 -1.84 -9.52 1.21
N LYS A 26 -1.27 -10.67 1.55
CA LYS A 26 -0.80 -10.97 2.92
C LYS A 26 0.13 -9.85 3.40
N TYR A 27 1.19 -9.57 2.65
CA TYR A 27 2.16 -8.55 3.04
C TYR A 27 1.61 -7.12 3.01
N TYR A 28 0.68 -6.82 2.10
CA TYR A 28 -0.02 -5.54 2.07
C TYR A 28 -0.76 -5.27 3.38
N VAL A 29 -1.39 -6.29 3.95
CA VAL A 29 -2.13 -6.20 5.22
C VAL A 29 -1.18 -6.08 6.40
N LEU A 30 -0.14 -6.92 6.42
CA LEU A 30 0.88 -6.91 7.48
C LEU A 30 1.72 -5.64 7.48
N ALA A 31 1.83 -4.93 6.35
CA ALA A 31 2.58 -3.69 6.20
C ALA A 31 2.25 -2.64 7.27
N ASN A 32 0.98 -2.54 7.68
CA ASN A 32 0.57 -1.61 8.72
C ASN A 32 1.20 -1.92 10.09
N ASP A 33 1.21 -3.18 10.48
CA ASP A 33 1.81 -3.59 11.76
C ASP A 33 3.33 -3.51 11.71
N ILE A 34 3.94 -3.86 10.57
CA ILE A 34 5.38 -3.67 10.34
C ILE A 34 5.74 -2.18 10.46
N ALA A 35 4.95 -1.28 9.87
CA ALA A 35 5.16 0.16 9.98
C ALA A 35 4.99 0.68 11.41
N LYS A 36 4.02 0.18 12.18
CA LYS A 36 3.86 0.53 13.61
C LYS A 36 5.08 0.13 14.44
N ILE A 37 5.59 -1.09 14.24
CA ILE A 37 6.80 -1.55 14.91
C ILE A 37 7.98 -0.64 14.55
N GLY A 38 8.19 -0.37 13.26
CA GLY A 38 9.28 0.48 12.80
C GLY A 38 9.21 1.91 13.32
N LYS A 39 8.01 2.51 13.39
CA LYS A 39 7.81 3.85 13.95
C LYS A 39 8.15 3.92 15.43
N ALA A 40 7.71 2.94 16.22
CA ALA A 40 8.05 2.88 17.65
C ALA A 40 9.57 2.77 17.82
N VAL A 41 10.23 1.93 17.04
CA VAL A 41 11.69 1.78 17.03
C VAL A 41 12.40 3.07 16.62
N ALA A 42 11.90 3.79 15.61
CA ALA A 42 12.42 5.09 15.17
C ALA A 42 12.37 6.14 16.29
N GLU A 43 11.32 6.09 17.11
CA GLU A 43 11.12 6.96 18.28
C GLU A 43 11.89 6.48 19.53
N ASN A 44 12.66 5.39 19.44
CA ASN A 44 13.32 4.70 20.56
C ASN A 44 12.34 4.22 21.65
N ILE A 45 11.13 3.85 21.24
CA ILE A 45 10.07 3.32 22.10
C ILE A 45 9.96 1.81 21.85
N ILE A 46 9.70 1.04 22.91
CA ILE A 46 9.39 -0.38 22.78
C ILE A 46 8.01 -0.53 22.11
N PRO A 47 7.90 -1.21 20.96
CA PRO A 47 6.62 -1.46 20.32
C PRO A 47 5.67 -2.20 21.27
N ARG A 48 4.41 -1.80 21.30
CA ARG A 48 3.39 -2.45 22.14
C ARG A 48 2.65 -3.49 21.31
N LEU A 49 2.71 -4.75 21.74
CA LEU A 49 2.07 -5.87 21.02
C LEU A 49 0.55 -5.64 20.84
N LYS A 50 -0.12 -5.08 21.86
CA LYS A 50 -1.56 -4.76 21.84
C LYS A 50 -1.98 -3.72 20.79
N ASP A 51 -1.03 -2.95 20.24
CA ASP A 51 -1.32 -1.93 19.23
C ASP A 51 -1.27 -2.53 17.81
N LEU A 52 -0.85 -3.79 17.67
CA LEU A 52 -0.79 -4.54 16.41
C LEU A 52 -2.13 -5.23 16.12
N VAL A 53 -2.48 -5.33 14.83
CA VAL A 53 -3.71 -5.98 14.36
C VAL A 53 -3.55 -7.49 14.25
N PHE A 54 -2.34 -7.98 13.99
CA PHE A 54 -2.00 -9.39 13.81
C PHE A 54 -0.76 -9.77 14.64
N PRO A 55 -0.81 -9.64 15.97
CA PRO A 55 0.35 -9.89 16.84
C PRO A 55 0.86 -11.34 16.80
N ASP A 56 0.00 -12.30 16.46
CA ASP A 56 0.33 -13.74 16.43
C ASP A 56 0.82 -14.22 15.06
N ASP A 57 0.81 -13.36 14.03
CA ASP A 57 1.38 -13.71 12.72
C ASP A 57 2.88 -13.94 12.84
N LYS A 58 3.37 -15.02 12.20
CA LYS A 58 4.76 -15.49 12.37
C LYS A 58 5.77 -14.44 11.91
N GLU A 59 5.49 -13.75 10.81
CA GLU A 59 6.35 -12.70 10.27
C GLU A 59 6.35 -11.44 11.15
N ILE A 60 5.18 -11.05 11.66
CA ILE A 60 5.05 -9.93 12.62
C ILE A 60 5.80 -10.23 13.92
N LEU A 61 5.60 -11.42 14.50
CA LEU A 61 6.24 -11.82 15.74
C LEU A 61 7.76 -11.89 15.61
N ALA A 62 8.27 -12.37 14.47
CA ALA A 62 9.70 -12.40 14.17
C ALA A 62 10.32 -10.99 14.13
N ILE A 63 9.65 -10.03 13.47
CA ILE A 63 10.10 -8.65 13.43
C ILE A 63 10.01 -8.01 14.81
N TYR A 64 8.88 -8.19 15.51
CA TYR A 64 8.64 -7.64 16.84
C TYR A 64 9.70 -8.08 17.84
N THR A 65 10.00 -9.37 17.87
CA THR A 65 10.99 -9.96 18.77
C THR A 65 12.38 -9.38 18.49
N ALA A 66 12.82 -9.40 17.23
CA ALA A 66 14.11 -8.84 16.85
C ALA A 66 14.21 -7.34 17.18
N ALA A 67 13.17 -6.56 16.88
CA ALA A 67 13.09 -5.13 17.17
C ALA A 67 13.14 -4.83 18.67
N THR A 68 12.54 -5.67 19.52
CA THR A 68 12.55 -5.49 20.97
C THR A 68 13.91 -5.82 21.57
N GLU A 69 14.59 -6.85 21.05
CA GLU A 69 15.90 -7.29 21.55
C GLU A 69 17.04 -6.35 21.15
N LYS A 70 17.04 -5.85 19.90
CA LYS A 70 18.16 -5.12 19.31
C LYS A 70 17.79 -3.72 18.78
N GLY A 71 16.60 -3.22 19.12
CA GLY A 71 16.10 -1.94 18.64
C GLY A 71 16.10 -1.86 17.10
N ARG A 72 16.66 -0.76 16.58
CA ARG A 72 16.73 -0.48 15.14
C ARG A 72 17.42 -1.57 14.33
N ILE A 73 18.55 -2.10 14.82
CA ILE A 73 19.31 -3.12 14.11
C ILE A 73 18.45 -4.37 13.96
N GLY A 74 17.78 -4.77 15.04
CA GLY A 74 16.88 -5.92 15.05
C GLY A 74 15.67 -5.74 14.13
N PHE A 75 15.09 -4.54 14.05
CA PHE A 75 14.02 -4.26 13.11
C PHE A 75 14.47 -4.47 11.65
N ILE A 76 15.64 -3.93 11.28
CA ILE A 76 16.19 -4.08 9.92
C ILE A 76 16.53 -5.55 9.62
N GLU A 77 17.16 -6.27 10.56
CA GLU A 77 17.43 -7.71 10.44
C GLU A 77 16.13 -8.52 10.29
N GLY A 78 15.10 -8.17 11.06
CA GLY A 78 13.78 -8.80 11.00
C GLY A 78 13.11 -8.63 9.64
N LEU A 79 13.16 -7.41 9.08
CA LEU A 79 12.67 -7.14 7.72
C LEU A 79 13.40 -8.01 6.68
N GLN A 80 14.74 -8.09 6.75
CA GLN A 80 15.50 -8.93 5.82
C GLN A 80 15.09 -10.40 5.90
N LYS A 81 14.87 -10.93 7.11
CA LYS A 81 14.49 -12.34 7.32
C LYS A 81 13.14 -12.69 6.69
N ILE A 82 12.17 -11.77 6.71
CA ILE A 82 10.86 -11.98 6.07
C ILE A 82 10.86 -11.59 4.58
N GLY A 83 12.04 -11.28 4.03
CA GLY A 83 12.23 -10.90 2.63
C GLY A 83 11.89 -9.44 2.32
N PHE A 84 11.68 -8.57 3.31
CA PHE A 84 11.46 -7.12 3.12
C PHE A 84 12.79 -6.39 2.83
N ALA A 85 13.48 -6.83 1.79
CA ALA A 85 14.86 -6.43 1.50
C ALA A 85 14.98 -4.99 1.01
N THR A 86 14.03 -4.49 0.21
CA THR A 86 14.01 -3.10 -0.27
C THR A 86 13.76 -2.15 0.91
N ALA A 87 12.77 -2.43 1.76
CA ALA A 87 12.54 -1.65 2.97
C ALA A 87 13.77 -1.63 3.89
N ALA A 88 14.35 -2.80 4.16
CA ALA A 88 15.55 -2.91 4.99
C ALA A 88 16.73 -2.12 4.42
N LYS A 89 16.92 -2.14 3.09
CA LYS A 89 17.98 -1.40 2.38
C LYS A 89 17.75 0.11 2.41
N ILE A 90 16.51 0.57 2.32
CA ILE A 90 16.16 2.00 2.51
C ILE A 90 16.50 2.41 3.94
N LEU A 91 16.04 1.64 4.93
CA LEU A 91 16.21 1.97 6.34
C LEU A 91 17.64 1.79 6.87
N SER A 92 18.49 0.99 6.22
CA SER A 92 19.90 0.86 6.61
C SER A 92 20.75 2.05 6.17
N LYS A 93 20.41 2.67 5.04
CA LYS A 93 21.14 3.83 4.48
C LYS A 93 20.77 5.15 5.13
N LEU A 94 19.64 5.22 5.81
CA LEU A 94 19.06 6.46 6.31
C LEU A 94 19.15 6.50 7.81
N ASP A 95 19.28 7.69 8.41
CA ASP A 95 19.09 7.78 9.85
C ASP A 95 17.58 7.63 10.17
N VAL A 96 17.18 6.43 10.62
CA VAL A 96 15.78 6.01 10.87
C VAL A 96 15.15 6.74 12.06
N ARG A 97 15.80 7.75 12.64
CA ARG A 97 15.17 8.61 13.65
C ARG A 97 13.91 9.30 13.13
N ASP A 98 13.77 9.40 11.82
CA ASP A 98 12.54 9.88 11.22
C ASP A 98 11.53 8.76 10.98
N ARG A 99 10.53 8.68 11.88
CA ARG A 99 9.38 7.76 11.77
C ARG A 99 8.65 7.82 10.42
N ARG A 100 8.76 8.96 9.71
CA ARG A 100 8.11 9.21 8.42
C ARG A 100 8.74 8.39 7.30
N VAL A 101 10.04 8.10 7.41
CA VAL A 101 10.78 7.28 6.44
C VAL A 101 10.34 5.82 6.49
N VAL A 102 9.89 5.34 7.66
CA VAL A 102 9.43 3.96 7.83
C VAL A 102 8.26 3.64 6.92
N GLU A 103 7.21 4.48 6.91
CA GLU A 103 6.03 4.25 6.06
C GLU A 103 6.40 4.17 4.58
N ILE A 104 7.25 5.09 4.14
CA ILE A 104 7.67 5.19 2.74
C ILE A 104 8.54 3.99 2.34
N ALA A 105 9.42 3.53 3.24
CA ALA A 105 10.23 2.34 3.01
C ALA A 105 9.37 1.08 2.86
N ILE A 106 8.33 0.94 3.69
CA ILE A 106 7.38 -0.17 3.62
C ILE A 106 6.53 -0.08 2.34
N ASP A 107 6.03 1.11 1.98
CA ASP A 107 5.29 1.29 0.72
C ASP A 107 6.15 0.96 -0.50
N ALA A 108 7.41 1.39 -0.53
CA ALA A 108 8.35 1.05 -1.60
C ALA A 108 8.59 -0.46 -1.71
N GLU A 109 8.65 -1.18 -0.59
CA GLU A 109 8.76 -2.65 -0.57
C GLU A 109 7.51 -3.32 -1.16
N ILE A 110 6.32 -2.86 -0.77
CA ILE A 110 5.06 -3.38 -1.32
C ILE A 110 5.00 -3.15 -2.84
N LEU A 111 5.35 -1.94 -3.31
CA LEU A 111 5.42 -1.63 -4.74
C LEU A 111 6.47 -2.47 -5.47
N HIS A 112 7.62 -2.72 -4.85
CA HIS A 112 8.64 -3.60 -5.41
C HIS A 112 8.10 -5.02 -5.63
N ARG A 113 7.37 -5.56 -4.66
CA ARG A 113 6.73 -6.89 -4.74
C ARG A 113 5.63 -6.96 -5.80
N ALA A 114 5.00 -5.83 -6.09
CA ALA A 114 3.98 -5.75 -7.13
C ALA A 114 4.51 -6.06 -8.53
N LYS A 115 5.82 -5.91 -8.80
CA LYS A 115 6.43 -6.20 -10.12
C LYS A 115 6.10 -7.60 -10.62
N THR A 116 6.29 -8.60 -9.75
CA THR A 116 6.07 -10.01 -10.10
C THR A 116 4.59 -10.26 -10.39
N VAL A 117 3.69 -9.66 -9.61
CA VAL A 117 2.24 -9.83 -9.79
C VAL A 117 1.76 -9.12 -11.05
N LEU A 118 2.23 -7.91 -11.35
CA LEU A 118 1.90 -7.21 -12.59
C LEU A 118 2.33 -7.99 -13.83
N GLN A 119 3.51 -8.61 -13.81
CA GLN A 119 3.96 -9.46 -14.92
C GLN A 119 3.09 -10.71 -15.09
N LEU A 120 2.70 -11.34 -13.98
CA LEU A 120 1.79 -12.50 -14.00
C LEU A 120 0.41 -12.14 -14.58
N LEU A 121 -0.11 -10.97 -14.23
CA LEU A 121 -1.45 -10.53 -14.63
C LEU A 121 -1.48 -9.85 -16.00
N LYS A 122 -0.33 -9.68 -16.66
CA LYS A 122 -0.23 -8.93 -17.91
C LYS A 122 -1.21 -9.47 -18.97
N HIS A 123 -1.92 -8.56 -19.63
CA HIS A 123 -2.95 -8.86 -20.62
C HIS A 123 -4.21 -9.56 -20.07
N THR A 124 -4.42 -9.55 -18.75
CA THR A 124 -5.65 -10.05 -18.12
C THR A 124 -6.52 -8.89 -17.61
N PRO A 125 -7.84 -9.10 -17.41
CA PRO A 125 -8.70 -8.11 -16.75
C PRO A 125 -8.20 -7.72 -15.35
N ALA A 126 -7.57 -8.65 -14.63
CA ALA A 126 -7.03 -8.43 -13.30
C ALA A 126 -5.82 -7.48 -13.28
N GLU A 127 -5.13 -7.28 -14.40
CA GLU A 127 -4.07 -6.28 -14.52
C GLU A 127 -4.57 -4.87 -14.16
N GLN A 128 -5.79 -4.52 -14.60
CA GLN A 128 -6.35 -3.19 -14.35
C GLN A 128 -6.80 -3.02 -12.91
N VAL A 129 -7.35 -4.09 -12.32
CA VAL A 129 -7.77 -4.12 -10.91
C VAL A 129 -6.56 -3.98 -10.00
N PHE A 130 -5.58 -4.87 -10.17
CA PHE A 130 -4.35 -4.87 -9.39
C PHE A 130 -3.54 -3.60 -9.64
N GLY A 131 -3.40 -3.18 -10.90
CA GLY A 131 -2.69 -1.97 -11.27
C GLY A 131 -3.26 -0.71 -10.65
N GLY A 132 -4.59 -0.59 -10.53
CA GLY A 132 -5.23 0.50 -9.79
C GLY A 132 -4.82 0.54 -8.31
N ARG A 133 -4.74 -0.62 -7.65
CA ARG A 133 -4.26 -0.73 -6.26
C ARG A 133 -2.79 -0.26 -6.14
N ILE A 134 -1.95 -0.63 -7.10
CA ILE A 134 -0.55 -0.19 -7.13
C ILE A 134 -0.46 1.32 -7.31
N ASP A 135 -1.27 1.92 -8.18
CA ASP A 135 -1.30 3.37 -8.36
C ASP A 135 -1.74 4.09 -7.08
N ILE A 136 -2.72 3.57 -6.31
CA ILE A 136 -3.10 4.12 -5.00
C ILE A 136 -1.91 4.16 -4.04
N ILE A 137 -1.16 3.06 -3.94
CA ILE A 137 0.00 2.95 -3.04
C ILE A 137 1.10 3.91 -3.50
N ALA A 138 1.33 4.00 -4.81
CA ALA A 138 2.32 4.91 -5.38
C ALA A 138 1.98 6.38 -5.10
N ILE A 139 0.72 6.80 -5.33
CA ILE A 139 0.24 8.15 -5.01
C ILE A 139 0.47 8.47 -3.53
N ARG A 140 0.05 7.56 -2.63
CA ARG A 140 0.22 7.75 -1.18
C ARG A 140 1.69 7.92 -0.81
N ALA A 141 2.56 7.04 -1.30
CA ALA A 141 3.99 7.08 -1.01
C ALA A 141 4.63 8.39 -1.49
N THR A 142 4.26 8.85 -2.69
CA THR A 142 4.74 10.12 -3.25
C THR A 142 4.24 11.32 -2.47
N VAL A 143 2.94 11.38 -2.15
CA VAL A 143 2.35 12.46 -1.34
C VAL A 143 3.01 12.53 0.03
N ASN A 144 3.23 11.38 0.68
CA ASN A 144 3.93 11.32 1.96
C ASN A 144 5.38 11.81 1.84
N ALA A 145 6.10 11.41 0.78
CA ALA A 145 7.47 11.87 0.55
C ALA A 145 7.56 13.40 0.42
N CYS A 146 6.57 14.02 -0.23
CA CYS A 146 6.48 15.48 -0.38
C CYS A 146 6.05 16.17 0.92
N LEU A 147 4.98 15.70 1.57
CA LEU A 147 4.48 16.25 2.84
C LEU A 147 5.53 16.25 3.94
N TYR A 148 6.35 15.20 3.97
CA TYR A 148 7.40 15.05 4.98
C TYR A 148 8.68 15.81 4.64
N LYS A 149 8.74 16.46 3.47
CA LYS A 149 9.89 17.23 2.97
C LYS A 149 11.18 16.42 3.05
N LEU A 150 11.13 15.17 2.57
CA LEU A 150 12.32 14.31 2.58
C LEU A 150 13.46 14.95 1.77
N PRO A 151 14.73 14.75 2.16
CA PRO A 151 15.88 15.19 1.37
C PRO A 151 15.81 14.67 -0.07
N GLU A 152 16.30 15.44 -1.04
CA GLU A 152 16.22 15.09 -2.47
C GLU A 152 16.84 13.73 -2.79
N GLU A 153 17.99 13.41 -2.19
CA GLU A 153 18.67 12.12 -2.35
C GLU A 153 17.77 10.95 -1.93
N LEU A 154 17.05 11.13 -0.81
CA LEU A 154 16.12 10.13 -0.30
C LEU A 154 14.89 10.00 -1.20
N ARG A 155 14.35 11.14 -1.65
CA ARG A 155 13.24 11.18 -2.60
C ARG A 155 13.57 10.40 -3.87
N LYS A 156 14.75 10.63 -4.46
CA LYS A 156 15.23 9.87 -5.65
C LYS A 156 15.36 8.38 -5.36
N TYR A 157 15.97 8.04 -4.23
CA TYR A 157 16.17 6.64 -3.86
C TYR A 157 14.86 5.86 -3.69
N VAL A 158 13.82 6.51 -3.13
CA VAL A 158 12.48 5.93 -3.01
C VAL A 158 11.87 5.71 -4.39
N VAL A 159 11.89 6.71 -5.27
CA VAL A 159 11.32 6.62 -6.63
C VAL A 159 11.94 5.49 -7.44
N GLU A 160 13.26 5.31 -7.38
CA GLU A 160 13.97 4.22 -8.08
C GLU A 160 13.44 2.82 -7.73
N HIS A 161 12.86 2.65 -6.55
CA HIS A 161 12.35 1.38 -6.06
C HIS A 161 10.82 1.29 -6.14
N MET A 162 10.13 2.38 -6.45
CA MET A 162 8.69 2.40 -6.67
C MET A 162 8.31 1.82 -8.03
N VAL A 163 7.08 1.35 -8.11
CA VAL A 163 6.45 0.86 -9.34
C VAL A 163 5.06 1.44 -9.38
N ALA A 164 4.61 1.78 -10.57
CA ALA A 164 3.21 2.12 -10.78
C ALA A 164 2.73 1.49 -12.08
N TYR A 165 1.41 1.47 -12.26
CA TYR A 165 0.75 0.86 -13.40
C TYR A 165 0.43 1.91 -14.47
N ARG A 166 -0.43 2.89 -14.17
CA ARG A 166 -0.78 3.97 -15.12
C ARG A 166 0.03 5.24 -14.90
N LEU A 167 0.69 5.37 -13.76
CA LEU A 167 1.65 6.45 -13.52
C LEU A 167 2.99 5.99 -14.08
N ASN A 168 3.44 6.58 -15.19
CA ASN A 168 4.75 6.21 -15.73
C ASN A 168 5.88 6.72 -14.80
N GLU A 169 7.08 6.14 -14.91
CA GLU A 169 8.23 6.50 -14.06
C GLU A 169 8.56 8.00 -14.11
N LYS A 170 8.39 8.63 -15.28
CA LYS A 170 8.59 10.07 -15.46
C LYS A 170 7.61 10.87 -14.61
N THR A 171 6.33 10.49 -14.58
CA THR A 171 5.32 11.13 -13.75
C THR A 171 5.58 10.92 -12.27
N LEU A 172 6.00 9.72 -11.84
CA LEU A 172 6.41 9.50 -10.43
C LEU A 172 7.61 10.37 -10.05
N ALA A 173 8.60 10.49 -10.94
CA ALA A 173 9.76 11.35 -10.74
C ALA A 173 9.37 12.83 -10.67
N GLU A 174 8.48 13.30 -11.54
CA GLU A 174 7.93 14.66 -11.53
C GLU A 174 7.15 14.95 -10.25
N LEU A 175 6.30 14.02 -9.81
CA LEU A 175 5.52 14.15 -8.57
C LEU A 175 6.43 14.25 -7.34
N VAL A 176 7.53 13.50 -7.31
CA VAL A 176 8.50 13.53 -6.22
C VAL A 176 9.46 14.73 -6.33
N ALA A 177 9.73 15.21 -7.55
CA ALA A 177 10.55 16.39 -7.80
C ALA A 177 9.83 17.70 -7.45
N ALA A 178 8.49 17.72 -7.55
CA ALA A 178 7.66 18.87 -7.18
C ALA A 178 8.01 19.44 -5.80
N GLY A 179 8.37 18.59 -4.83
CA GLY A 179 8.88 19.02 -3.52
C GLY A 179 7.85 19.71 -2.61
N ASP A 180 6.66 20.03 -3.14
CA ASP A 180 5.50 20.54 -2.43
C ASP A 180 4.21 19.85 -2.93
N ILE A 181 3.14 20.01 -2.16
CA ILE A 181 1.86 19.35 -2.42
C ILE A 181 1.11 19.94 -3.62
N GLU A 182 1.32 21.21 -3.93
CA GLU A 182 0.64 21.88 -5.05
C GLU A 182 1.17 21.36 -6.38
N GLY A 183 2.48 21.18 -6.49
CA GLY A 183 3.11 20.55 -7.64
C GLY A 183 2.74 19.07 -7.77
N VAL A 184 2.57 18.34 -6.67
CA VAL A 184 2.03 16.97 -6.71
C VAL A 184 0.62 16.97 -7.29
N ILE A 185 -0.25 17.86 -6.80
CA ILE A 185 -1.63 17.99 -7.32
C ILE A 185 -1.63 18.36 -8.81
N ALA A 186 -0.79 19.32 -9.21
CA ALA A 186 -0.68 19.75 -10.60
C ALA A 186 -0.23 18.60 -11.52
N ALA A 187 0.82 17.87 -11.13
CA ALA A 187 1.29 16.72 -11.89
C ALA A 187 0.26 15.57 -11.93
N MET A 188 -0.52 15.38 -10.86
CA MET A 188 -1.61 14.40 -10.85
C MET A 188 -2.74 14.75 -11.84
N ARG A 189 -2.99 16.04 -12.12
CA ARG A 189 -3.98 16.47 -13.14
C ARG A 189 -3.59 16.07 -14.56
N GLU A 190 -2.30 15.89 -14.82
CA GLU A 190 -1.79 15.44 -16.11
C GLU A 190 -1.77 13.90 -16.26
N THR A 191 -2.15 13.17 -15.20
CA THR A 191 -2.22 11.70 -15.23
C THR A 191 -3.53 11.21 -15.86
N PRO A 192 -3.65 9.91 -16.20
CA PRO A 192 -4.92 9.29 -16.58
C PRO A 192 -6.04 9.44 -15.53
N TYR A 193 -5.71 9.83 -14.29
CA TYR A 193 -6.65 10.08 -13.20
C TYR A 193 -7.04 11.56 -13.06
N GLY A 194 -6.34 12.47 -13.75
CA GLY A 194 -6.56 13.91 -13.64
C GLY A 194 -7.89 14.41 -14.20
N ALA A 195 -8.40 13.76 -15.26
CA ALA A 195 -9.70 14.03 -15.86
C ALA A 195 -10.90 13.72 -14.95
N ILE A 196 -10.66 13.09 -13.80
CA ILE A 196 -11.69 12.67 -12.84
C ILE A 196 -11.72 13.60 -11.60
N SER A 197 -10.82 14.58 -11.52
CA SER A 197 -10.70 15.46 -10.34
C SER A 197 -11.53 16.74 -10.48
N GLY A 198 -12.34 17.04 -9.46
CA GLY A 198 -13.03 18.33 -9.32
C GLY A 198 -12.04 19.49 -9.11
N SER A 199 -12.48 20.72 -9.33
CA SER A 199 -11.67 21.94 -9.43
C SER A 199 -10.96 22.43 -8.15
N GLY A 200 -10.67 21.57 -7.17
CA GLY A 200 -10.05 21.92 -5.89
C GLY A 200 -8.52 21.75 -5.83
N LEU A 201 -7.85 22.50 -4.95
CA LEU A 201 -6.43 22.40 -4.58
C LEU A 201 -6.33 22.08 -3.07
N THR A 202 -6.73 20.88 -2.67
CA THR A 202 -6.80 20.50 -1.26
C THR A 202 -6.29 19.07 -1.07
N LEU A 203 -5.84 18.71 0.13
CA LEU A 203 -5.54 17.30 0.50
C LEU A 203 -6.71 16.36 0.22
N THR A 204 -7.95 16.90 0.18
CA THR A 204 -9.14 16.19 -0.27
C THR A 204 -9.01 15.67 -1.69
N LEU A 205 -8.22 16.30 -2.57
CA LEU A 205 -8.02 15.87 -3.95
C LEU A 205 -7.32 14.51 -4.03
N VAL A 206 -6.36 14.24 -3.15
CA VAL A 206 -5.67 12.93 -3.11
C VAL A 206 -6.64 11.86 -2.63
N ASP A 207 -7.40 12.14 -1.57
CA ASP A 207 -8.43 11.23 -1.06
C ASP A 207 -9.55 10.99 -2.09
N GLU A 208 -9.95 12.03 -2.82
CA GLU A 208 -10.90 11.96 -3.94
C GLU A 208 -10.35 11.09 -5.06
N GLN A 209 -9.09 11.29 -5.49
CA GLN A 209 -8.45 10.46 -6.49
C GLN A 209 -8.36 9.00 -6.05
N ILE A 210 -7.98 8.73 -4.81
CA ILE A 210 -7.96 7.36 -4.26
C ILE A 210 -9.38 6.76 -4.27
N SER A 211 -10.40 7.51 -3.85
CA SER A 211 -11.81 7.06 -3.90
C SER A 211 -12.26 6.75 -5.33
N LEU A 212 -11.88 7.58 -6.30
CA LEU A 212 -12.20 7.38 -7.71
C LEU A 212 -11.51 6.14 -8.28
N ILE A 213 -10.23 5.92 -7.94
CA ILE A 213 -9.52 4.70 -8.33
C ILE A 213 -10.20 3.47 -7.70
N ARG A 214 -10.58 3.52 -6.41
CA ARG A 214 -11.33 2.43 -5.77
C ARG A 214 -12.66 2.14 -6.46
N LYS A 215 -13.43 3.16 -6.85
CA LYS A 215 -14.66 3.00 -7.65
C LYS A 215 -14.40 2.37 -9.02
N PHE A 216 -13.33 2.79 -9.69
CA PHE A 216 -12.88 2.19 -10.94
C PHE A 216 -12.51 0.71 -10.77
N ILE A 217 -11.74 0.37 -9.73
CA ILE A 217 -11.39 -1.01 -9.38
C ILE A 217 -12.68 -1.81 -9.17
N ARG A 218 -13.60 -1.33 -8.32
CA ARG A 218 -14.86 -2.04 -8.01
C ARG A 218 -15.72 -2.32 -9.25
N ARG A 219 -15.82 -1.36 -10.18
CA ARG A 219 -16.52 -1.56 -11.47
C ARG A 219 -15.83 -2.61 -12.36
N THR A 220 -14.52 -2.72 -12.28
CA THR A 220 -13.72 -3.64 -13.10
C THR A 220 -13.67 -5.06 -12.50
N LEU A 221 -13.88 -5.20 -11.18
CA LEU A 221 -13.88 -6.49 -10.48
C LEU A 221 -14.83 -7.52 -11.09
N VAL A 222 -16.02 -7.10 -11.54
CA VAL A 222 -17.01 -8.01 -12.15
C VAL A 222 -16.39 -8.81 -13.31
N ARG A 223 -15.50 -8.19 -14.10
CA ARG A 223 -14.81 -8.85 -15.21
C ARG A 223 -13.83 -9.91 -14.73
N CYS A 224 -13.22 -9.73 -13.55
CA CYS A 224 -12.32 -10.70 -12.95
C CYS A 224 -13.10 -11.87 -12.35
N LEU A 225 -14.20 -11.58 -11.66
CA LEU A 225 -15.05 -12.58 -11.01
C LEU A 225 -15.79 -13.47 -12.03
N ALA A 226 -16.06 -12.96 -13.24
CA ALA A 226 -16.68 -13.72 -14.32
C ALA A 226 -15.68 -14.61 -15.11
N THR A 227 -14.41 -14.68 -14.71
CA THR A 227 -13.40 -15.54 -15.38
C THR A 227 -13.36 -16.95 -14.81
N ASN A 228 -12.45 -17.78 -15.33
CA ASN A 228 -12.27 -19.16 -14.88
C ASN A 228 -12.01 -19.21 -13.36
N PRO A 229 -12.73 -20.05 -12.60
CA PRO A 229 -12.66 -20.12 -11.14
C PRO A 229 -11.32 -20.59 -10.55
N LEU A 230 -10.39 -21.08 -11.38
CA LEU A 230 -9.04 -21.48 -10.94
C LEU A 230 -7.97 -20.61 -11.60
N SER A 231 -8.25 -19.32 -11.82
CA SER A 231 -7.30 -18.41 -12.48
C SER A 231 -6.72 -17.37 -11.51
N PRO A 232 -5.49 -16.86 -11.79
CA PRO A 232 -4.94 -15.67 -11.13
C PRO A 232 -5.88 -14.45 -11.19
N CYS A 233 -6.73 -14.39 -12.23
CA CYS A 233 -7.71 -13.33 -12.41
C CYS A 233 -8.81 -13.38 -11.33
N LEU A 234 -9.39 -14.56 -11.06
CA LEU A 234 -10.36 -14.71 -9.97
C LEU A 234 -9.70 -14.42 -8.62
N ALA A 235 -8.50 -14.97 -8.37
CA ALA A 235 -7.78 -14.74 -7.11
C ALA A 235 -7.62 -13.25 -6.81
N THR A 236 -7.15 -12.48 -7.80
CA THR A 236 -7.04 -11.02 -7.69
C THR A 236 -8.39 -10.37 -7.45
N GLY A 237 -9.43 -10.78 -8.19
CA GLY A 237 -10.77 -10.23 -8.04
C GLY A 237 -11.37 -10.45 -6.66
N VAL A 238 -11.26 -11.65 -6.10
CA VAL A 238 -11.79 -11.98 -4.77
C VAL A 238 -11.03 -11.25 -3.67
N LEU A 239 -9.69 -11.27 -3.72
CA LEU A 239 -8.86 -10.63 -2.70
C LEU A 239 -9.04 -9.10 -2.70
N GLU A 240 -9.09 -8.48 -3.87
CA GLU A 240 -9.33 -7.05 -3.97
C GLU A 240 -10.76 -6.66 -3.56
N LEU A 241 -11.78 -7.49 -3.87
CA LEU A 241 -13.14 -7.25 -3.40
C LEU A 241 -13.22 -7.26 -1.87
N LEU A 242 -12.66 -8.29 -1.24
CA LEU A 242 -12.61 -8.40 0.21
C LEU A 242 -11.86 -7.21 0.84
N LEU A 243 -10.77 -6.75 0.22
CA LEU A 243 -10.05 -5.56 0.68
C LEU A 243 -10.92 -4.31 0.63
N LEU A 244 -11.58 -4.05 -0.50
CA LEU A 244 -12.43 -2.88 -0.69
C LEU A 244 -13.61 -2.87 0.28
N ASP A 245 -14.24 -4.02 0.51
CA ASP A 245 -15.35 -4.12 1.47
C ASP A 245 -14.90 -3.80 2.89
N ILE A 246 -13.69 -4.22 3.29
CA ILE A 246 -13.13 -3.89 4.60
C ILE A 246 -12.75 -2.41 4.69
N GLU A 247 -12.16 -1.84 3.64
CA GLU A 247 -11.88 -0.40 3.58
C GLU A 247 -13.19 0.42 3.73
N ASP A 248 -14.27 0.00 3.07
CA ASP A 248 -15.57 0.67 3.18
C ASP A 248 -16.19 0.52 4.58
N LEU A 249 -16.10 -0.66 5.21
CA LEU A 249 -16.54 -0.86 6.59
C LEU A 249 -15.79 0.04 7.57
N ILE A 250 -14.48 0.23 7.38
CA ILE A 250 -13.68 1.17 8.19
C ILE A 250 -14.17 2.60 7.99
N VAL A 251 -14.45 3.02 6.75
CA VAL A 251 -14.99 4.35 6.44
C VAL A 251 -16.36 4.55 7.11
N LEU A 252 -17.26 3.56 7.04
CA LEU A 252 -18.57 3.60 7.70
C LEU A 252 -18.44 3.69 9.22
N ALA A 253 -17.57 2.89 9.83
CA ALA A 253 -17.33 2.92 11.26
C ALA A 253 -16.77 4.28 11.71
N ALA A 254 -15.83 4.85 10.96
CA ALA A 254 -15.28 6.17 11.23
C ALA A 254 -16.35 7.28 11.07
N ALA A 255 -17.17 7.22 10.04
CA ALA A 255 -18.28 8.17 9.83
C ALA A 255 -19.28 8.11 10.99
N ALA A 256 -19.64 6.91 11.45
CA ALA A 256 -20.54 6.71 12.58
C ALA A 256 -19.94 7.24 13.89
N TYR A 257 -18.66 6.97 14.15
CA TYR A 257 -17.95 7.42 15.34
C TYR A 257 -17.81 8.95 15.37
N HIS A 258 -17.40 9.56 14.26
CA HIS A 258 -17.20 11.00 14.14
C HIS A 258 -18.47 11.80 13.85
N ARG A 259 -19.61 11.12 13.60
CA ARG A 259 -20.90 11.73 13.19
C ARG A 259 -20.74 12.69 11.99
N SER A 260 -19.87 12.35 11.05
CA SER A 260 -19.55 13.18 9.89
C SER A 260 -19.94 12.48 8.59
N THR A 261 -20.83 13.12 7.83
CA THR A 261 -21.25 12.65 6.51
C THR A 261 -20.15 12.83 5.45
N ASP A 262 -19.22 13.75 5.65
CA ASP A 262 -18.13 14.02 4.70
C ASP A 262 -17.19 12.83 4.56
N VAL A 263 -17.06 12.02 5.62
CA VAL A 263 -16.29 10.77 5.60
C VAL A 263 -16.89 9.75 4.63
N LEU A 264 -18.22 9.76 4.42
CA LEU A 264 -18.91 8.83 3.51
C LEU A 264 -18.55 9.05 2.03
N ALA A 265 -18.05 10.24 1.65
CA ALA A 265 -17.58 10.51 0.30
C ALA A 265 -16.41 9.59 -0.11
N LYS A 266 -15.72 8.97 0.86
CA LYS A 266 -14.59 8.07 0.66
C LYS A 266 -14.98 6.63 0.33
N LEU A 267 -16.27 6.29 0.40
CA LEU A 267 -16.76 4.94 0.06
C LEU A 267 -16.49 4.60 -1.41
N SER A 268 -16.16 3.33 -1.65
CA SER A 268 -15.98 2.77 -2.99
C SER A 268 -17.27 2.25 -3.59
N ILE A 269 -18.32 2.07 -2.78
CA ILE A 269 -19.67 1.70 -3.20
C ILE A 269 -20.34 2.91 -3.87
N SER A 270 -20.99 2.67 -5.01
CA SER A 270 -21.85 3.62 -5.72
C SER A 270 -23.24 3.04 -5.88
#